data_AF-A0A414J2B7-F1
#
_entry.id   AF-A0A414J2B7-F1
#
_cell.length_a   1.000
_cell.length_b   1.000
_cell.length_c   1.000
_cell.angle_alpha   90.00
_cell.angle_beta   90.00
_cell.angle_gamma   90.00
#
_symmetry.space_group_name_H-M   'P 1'
#
loop_
_entity.id
_entity.type
_entity.pdbx_description
1 polymer ?
#
loop_
_entity_poly.entity_id
_entity_poly.type
_entity_poly.pdbx_seq_one_letter_code
_entity_poly.pdbx_strand_id
1 'polypeptide(L)'
;MKFTDKFKAKKTENQGNPANEAPKKEKKPLKQKIKDSMNKKYLKNGSYSVVISAIFIVIVLVVNMIVGSLPSKYTEVDVSSEKLYSISDDTKKFLKKLDKDITIYQVVQSGSEDETIKKLLEKYGEESDHIKVEQKDPVVNPKFTSEYTSDDVDANSLIVVCGDRSKVVNYSSIYESSIDYNTYQSTTTGFDGEGQIDSAISYVTSEDLPVLYTLDGHGEKELDSTLQEDIQKANIDIKSLNLITEEKVPDDAACLLINAPASDISESEKDAIIDYLENGGKAMIFSDYTEESMENFDAVLANYGVERTDGIVIEGDSQHYAQMPYYLVPTVNSTDAISDFASKGYYVLMPYAQGIKQTDNLRDTVTVNSLLTTSDSAYSKVDVNSGSIDKTDDDVDGPFDLGVSITETLDDDKETQIVYYTSSNLMDSQINQMVSGGNEQMIMSSLNWMCSSDETSVISVPSKNLQISYLTLTAYDVSFWKIMVMGIIPVIFLVIGFMVWLKRRKA
;
A
#
# COMPACT_ATOMS: atom_id res chain seq x y z
N MET A 1 49.70 -39.01 12.43
CA MET A 1 51.01 -38.60 11.88
C MET A 1 50.86 -37.13 11.47
N LYS A 2 51.33 -36.12 12.22
CA LYS A 2 52.70 -35.66 12.54
C LYS A 2 53.45 -35.00 11.36
N PHE A 3 53.90 -33.77 11.63
CA PHE A 3 54.97 -32.95 11.00
C PHE A 3 54.62 -32.19 9.71
N THR A 4 54.44 -30.86 9.72
CA THR A 4 55.37 -29.71 9.85
C THR A 4 56.31 -29.47 8.66
N ASP A 5 56.43 -28.18 8.34
CA ASP A 5 57.66 -27.49 7.94
C ASP A 5 58.25 -27.70 6.53
N LYS A 6 58.32 -26.55 5.84
CA LYS A 6 59.54 -25.93 5.31
C LYS A 6 60.18 -26.40 3.98
N PHE A 7 60.51 -25.33 3.22
CA PHE A 7 61.80 -25.04 2.59
C PHE A 7 62.27 -25.81 1.34
N LYS A 8 62.52 -24.98 0.31
CA LYS A 8 63.77 -24.84 -0.49
C LYS A 8 64.58 -26.10 -0.85
N ALA A 9 64.76 -26.31 -2.15
CA ALA A 9 66.06 -26.51 -2.83
C ALA A 9 65.80 -26.43 -4.36
N LYS A 10 66.43 -25.59 -5.20
CA LYS A 10 67.84 -25.30 -5.52
C LYS A 10 68.44 -26.28 -6.53
N LYS A 11 68.74 -25.79 -7.75
CA LYS A 11 69.80 -26.15 -8.74
C LYS A 11 69.33 -25.75 -10.14
N THR A 12 70.09 -25.29 -11.13
CA THR A 12 71.48 -24.83 -11.42
C THR A 12 71.30 -24.12 -12.79
N GLU A 13 72.03 -23.12 -13.25
CA GLU A 13 73.41 -23.14 -13.76
C GLU A 13 73.53 -21.85 -14.61
N ASN A 14 74.61 -21.07 -14.49
CA ASN A 14 75.10 -20.27 -15.61
C ASN A 14 76.58 -19.93 -15.39
N GLN A 15 77.43 -20.36 -16.30
CA GLN A 15 78.88 -20.15 -16.29
C GLN A 15 79.26 -18.91 -17.12
N GLY A 16 80.28 -18.16 -16.66
CA GLY A 16 81.02 -17.20 -17.48
C GLY A 16 81.55 -15.98 -16.71
N ASN A 17 82.79 -16.07 -16.20
CA ASN A 17 83.66 -14.98 -15.73
C ASN A 17 84.74 -14.73 -16.83
N PRO A 18 85.71 -13.77 -16.78
CA PRO A 18 85.99 -12.69 -15.81
C PRO A 18 86.47 -11.33 -16.41
N ALA A 19 86.68 -10.34 -15.52
CA ALA A 19 87.92 -9.54 -15.35
C ALA A 19 87.77 -7.99 -15.22
N ASN A 20 88.12 -7.49 -14.02
CA ASN A 20 88.93 -6.31 -13.61
C ASN A 20 89.22 -5.18 -14.62
N GLU A 21 89.37 -3.88 -14.30
CA GLU A 21 89.65 -3.12 -13.07
C GLU A 21 89.40 -1.62 -13.37
N ALA A 22 89.08 -0.78 -12.37
CA ALA A 22 88.89 0.67 -12.52
C ALA A 22 90.13 1.48 -12.07
N PRO A 23 90.23 2.78 -12.44
CA PRO A 23 90.49 3.77 -11.40
C PRO A 23 89.60 5.03 -11.43
N LYS A 24 89.44 5.60 -10.23
CA LYS A 24 88.48 6.59 -9.75
C LYS A 24 88.79 8.04 -10.19
N LYS A 25 87.73 8.84 -10.42
CA LYS A 25 87.73 10.32 -10.32
C LYS A 25 86.86 10.77 -9.14
N GLU A 26 87.36 11.73 -8.36
CA GLU A 26 86.80 12.22 -7.08
C GLU A 26 85.39 12.84 -7.21
N LYS A 27 84.51 12.56 -6.24
CA LYS A 27 83.16 13.14 -6.14
C LYS A 27 83.17 14.36 -5.22
N LYS A 28 82.72 15.53 -5.72
CA LYS A 28 82.41 16.73 -4.92
C LYS A 28 81.30 16.46 -3.88
N PRO A 29 81.30 17.14 -2.72
CA PRO A 29 80.45 16.82 -1.57
C PRO A 29 78.95 17.09 -1.81
N LEU A 30 78.11 16.21 -1.25
CA LEU A 30 76.64 16.11 -1.44
C LEU A 30 75.88 17.42 -1.20
N LYS A 31 76.34 18.26 -0.27
CA LYS A 31 75.68 19.52 0.10
C LYS A 31 75.64 20.54 -1.04
N GLN A 32 76.60 20.50 -1.95
CA GLN A 32 76.65 21.43 -3.09
C GLN A 32 75.65 21.02 -4.19
N LYS A 33 75.42 19.71 -4.37
CA LYS A 33 74.40 19.19 -5.30
C LYS A 33 72.96 19.49 -4.87
N ILE A 34 72.68 19.50 -3.56
CA ILE A 34 71.34 19.76 -3.01
C ILE A 34 70.98 21.26 -3.12
N LYS A 35 71.97 22.14 -2.99
CA LYS A 35 71.75 23.59 -3.09
C LYS A 35 71.50 24.04 -4.54
N ASP A 36 72.14 23.38 -5.50
CA ASP A 36 71.96 23.66 -6.93
C ASP A 36 70.70 22.99 -7.53
N SER A 37 70.14 21.96 -6.88
CA SER A 37 68.92 21.28 -7.36
C SER A 37 67.61 21.96 -6.95
N MET A 38 67.64 22.98 -6.08
CA MET A 38 66.45 23.72 -5.66
C MET A 38 66.34 25.05 -6.41
N ASN A 39 65.70 24.97 -7.57
CA ASN A 39 65.52 26.09 -8.47
C ASN A 39 64.43 27.05 -7.92
N LYS A 40 64.86 28.18 -7.35
CA LYS A 40 64.05 29.17 -6.57
C LYS A 40 62.79 29.71 -7.28
N LYS A 41 62.69 29.54 -8.60
CA LYS A 41 61.56 29.99 -9.43
C LYS A 41 60.36 29.03 -9.38
N TYR A 42 60.58 27.73 -9.14
CA TYR A 42 59.52 26.72 -9.00
C TYR A 42 58.95 26.65 -7.59
N LEU A 43 59.72 27.04 -6.57
CA LEU A 43 59.24 27.15 -5.17
C LEU A 43 58.21 28.27 -5.00
N LYS A 44 58.33 29.36 -5.78
CA LYS A 44 57.44 30.53 -5.68
C LYS A 44 56.06 30.30 -6.29
N ASN A 45 55.98 29.49 -7.35
CA ASN A 45 54.70 29.09 -7.96
C ASN A 45 54.12 27.83 -7.31
N GLY A 46 54.97 26.94 -6.78
CA GLY A 46 54.55 25.81 -5.96
C GLY A 46 53.92 26.22 -4.64
N SER A 47 54.40 27.29 -3.99
CA SER A 47 53.78 27.81 -2.76
C SER A 47 52.38 28.36 -2.99
N TYR A 48 52.13 29.04 -4.12
CA TYR A 48 50.77 29.48 -4.47
C TYR A 48 49.85 28.31 -4.77
N SER A 49 50.34 27.27 -5.49
CA SER A 49 49.56 26.06 -5.71
C SER A 49 49.23 25.34 -4.41
N VAL A 50 50.17 25.26 -3.46
CA VAL A 50 49.93 24.64 -2.14
C VAL A 50 48.90 25.43 -1.33
N VAL A 51 48.98 26.77 -1.35
CA VAL A 51 48.02 27.64 -0.65
C VAL A 51 46.64 27.55 -1.28
N ILE A 52 46.53 27.55 -2.62
CA ILE A 52 45.25 27.42 -3.33
C ILE A 52 44.66 26.02 -3.09
N SER A 53 45.45 24.95 -3.16
CA SER A 53 44.99 23.60 -2.83
C SER A 53 44.53 23.50 -1.38
N ALA A 54 45.24 24.12 -0.43
CA ALA A 54 44.84 24.15 0.97
C ALA A 54 43.51 24.91 1.17
N ILE A 55 43.35 26.07 0.52
CA ILE A 55 42.09 26.83 0.54
C ILE A 55 40.96 26.02 -0.09
N PHE A 56 41.20 25.33 -1.21
CA PHE A 56 40.22 24.48 -1.86
C PHE A 56 39.79 23.33 -0.95
N ILE A 57 40.72 22.65 -0.27
CA ILE A 57 40.40 21.61 0.72
C ILE A 57 39.56 22.19 1.85
N VAL A 58 39.90 23.37 2.37
CA VAL A 58 39.12 24.04 3.42
C VAL A 58 37.71 24.39 2.93
N ILE A 59 37.58 24.91 1.70
CA ILE A 59 36.26 25.20 1.10
C ILE A 59 35.46 23.91 0.94
N VAL A 60 36.06 22.83 0.44
CA VAL A 60 35.38 21.52 0.31
C VAL A 60 34.95 21.00 1.67
N LEU A 61 35.77 21.13 2.72
CA LEU A 61 35.39 20.74 4.08
C LEU A 61 34.25 21.59 4.63
N VAL A 62 34.27 22.91 4.41
CA VAL A 62 33.19 23.82 4.85
C VAL A 62 31.89 23.54 4.08
N VAL A 63 31.96 23.36 2.76
CA VAL A 63 30.81 22.97 1.94
C VAL A 63 30.27 21.62 2.41
N ASN A 64 31.12 20.63 2.66
CA ASN A 64 30.69 19.33 3.17
C ASN A 64 30.07 19.42 4.56
N MET A 65 30.56 20.32 5.42
CA MET A 65 29.99 20.58 6.74
C MET A 65 28.62 21.27 6.64
N ILE A 66 28.47 22.24 5.72
CA ILE A 66 27.19 22.91 5.44
C ILE A 66 26.19 21.89 4.86
N VAL A 67 26.61 21.11 3.86
CA VAL A 67 25.75 20.08 3.25
C VAL A 67 25.36 19.02 4.28
N GLY A 68 26.29 18.60 5.15
CA GLY A 68 26.00 17.66 6.23
C GLY A 68 25.15 18.22 7.38
N SER A 69 24.85 19.52 7.39
CA SER A 69 23.94 20.16 8.35
C SER A 69 22.62 20.62 7.72
N LEU A 70 22.43 20.42 6.41
CA LEU A 70 21.14 20.62 5.76
C LEU A 70 20.19 19.46 6.09
N PRO A 71 18.88 19.73 6.25
CA PRO A 71 17.88 18.69 6.48
C PRO A 71 17.92 17.61 5.41
N SER A 72 17.67 16.36 5.82
CA SER A 72 17.73 15.20 4.93
C SER A 72 16.71 15.32 3.78
N LYS A 73 15.61 16.05 3.97
CA LYS A 73 14.65 16.47 2.92
C LYS A 73 15.29 17.12 1.69
N TYR A 74 16.42 17.80 1.81
CA TYR A 74 17.09 18.49 0.70
C TYR A 74 18.37 17.80 0.21
N THR A 75 18.89 16.83 0.96
CA THR A 75 20.19 16.20 0.71
C THR A 75 20.10 14.72 0.37
N GLU A 76 19.01 14.05 0.73
CA GLU A 76 18.77 12.64 0.44
C GLU A 76 17.55 12.47 -0.48
N VAL A 77 17.74 11.73 -1.58
CA VAL A 77 16.67 11.36 -2.50
C VAL A 77 16.49 9.85 -2.40
N ASP A 78 15.28 9.41 -2.06
CA ASP A 78 14.95 8.00 -2.06
C ASP A 78 14.78 7.50 -3.49
N VAL A 79 15.73 6.66 -3.92
CA VAL A 79 15.76 6.01 -5.24
C VAL A 79 15.33 4.54 -5.17
N SER A 80 14.86 4.06 -4.02
CA SER A 80 14.27 2.73 -3.90
C SER A 80 12.96 2.65 -4.69
N SER A 81 12.65 1.47 -5.23
CA SER A 81 11.40 1.26 -5.99
C SER A 81 10.17 1.54 -5.13
N GLU A 82 10.22 1.12 -3.87
CA GLU A 82 9.10 1.22 -2.93
C GLU A 82 9.12 2.48 -2.05
N LYS A 83 10.11 3.38 -2.23
CA LYS A 83 10.21 4.62 -1.47
C LYS A 83 10.15 4.43 0.05
N LEU A 84 10.86 3.43 0.56
CA LEU A 84 10.80 2.98 1.96
C LEU A 84 11.21 4.04 2.98
N TYR A 85 12.01 5.03 2.58
CA TYR A 85 12.56 6.08 3.45
C TYR A 85 11.88 7.44 3.24
N SER A 86 10.79 7.49 2.48
CA SER A 86 10.02 8.71 2.25
C SER A 86 8.55 8.51 2.61
N ILE A 87 7.94 9.60 3.06
CA ILE A 87 6.51 9.66 3.36
C ILE A 87 5.71 10.05 2.11
N SER A 88 4.51 9.50 1.99
CA SER A 88 3.55 9.77 0.93
C SER A 88 3.07 11.22 0.97
N ASP A 89 2.42 11.65 -0.11
CA ASP A 89 1.81 12.99 -0.14
C ASP A 89 0.58 13.08 0.78
N ASP A 90 -0.06 11.96 1.09
CA ASP A 90 -1.21 11.91 2.00
C ASP A 90 -0.74 12.08 3.46
N THR A 91 0.32 11.39 3.87
CA THR A 91 1.00 11.64 5.15
C THR A 91 1.44 13.10 5.26
N LYS A 92 2.05 13.69 4.22
CA LYS A 92 2.44 15.12 4.28
C LYS A 92 1.25 16.05 4.47
N LYS A 93 0.09 15.78 3.85
CA LYS A 93 -1.13 16.58 4.05
C LYS A 93 -1.65 16.41 5.47
N PHE A 94 -1.65 15.18 5.98
CA PHE A 94 -2.05 14.84 7.35
C PHE A 94 -1.18 15.56 8.39
N LEU A 95 0.14 15.43 8.27
CA LEU A 95 1.10 16.06 9.20
C LEU A 95 1.03 17.59 9.22
N LYS A 96 0.66 18.23 8.11
CA LYS A 96 0.47 19.68 8.02
C LYS A 96 -0.80 20.20 8.69
N LYS A 97 -1.78 19.33 8.91
CA LYS A 97 -3.03 19.67 9.62
C LYS A 97 -2.91 19.47 11.12
N LEU A 98 -1.83 18.87 11.61
CA LEU A 98 -1.61 18.67 13.04
C LEU A 98 -1.51 20.01 13.77
N ASP A 99 -2.24 20.10 14.88
CA ASP A 99 -2.29 21.24 15.80
C ASP A 99 -1.91 20.86 17.24
N LYS A 100 -1.72 19.57 17.50
CA LYS A 100 -1.32 18.99 18.80
C LYS A 100 0.13 18.50 18.74
N ASP A 101 0.88 18.78 19.81
CA ASP A 101 2.26 18.30 19.95
C ASP A 101 2.31 16.79 20.27
N ILE A 102 3.07 16.05 19.47
CA ILE A 102 3.20 14.60 19.56
C ILE A 102 4.66 14.25 19.81
N THR A 103 4.90 13.31 20.74
CA THR A 103 6.22 12.69 20.92
C THR A 103 6.19 11.23 20.50
N ILE A 104 7.11 10.83 19.64
CA ILE A 104 7.30 9.45 19.19
C ILE A 104 8.59 8.92 19.80
N TYR A 105 8.47 7.91 20.65
CA TYR A 105 9.59 7.21 21.27
C TYR A 105 9.93 5.94 20.51
N GLN A 106 11.13 5.84 19.96
CA GLN A 106 11.69 4.56 19.49
C GLN A 106 12.30 3.82 20.68
N VAL A 107 11.70 2.70 21.09
CA VAL A 107 12.13 1.90 22.23
C VAL A 107 13.22 0.93 21.78
N VAL A 108 14.49 1.30 21.95
CA VAL A 108 15.62 0.51 21.45
C VAL A 108 16.90 0.81 22.21
N GLN A 109 17.74 -0.22 22.37
CA GLN A 109 19.08 -0.05 22.93
C GLN A 109 19.97 0.73 21.96
N SER A 110 20.74 1.70 22.49
CA SER A 110 21.63 2.50 21.63
C SER A 110 22.60 1.63 20.83
N GLY A 111 22.66 1.84 19.52
CA GLY A 111 23.47 1.07 18.57
C GLY A 111 22.80 -0.18 17.98
N SER A 112 21.54 -0.46 18.34
CA SER A 112 20.72 -1.55 17.80
C SER A 112 19.46 -1.06 17.07
N GLU A 113 19.46 0.21 16.66
CA GLU A 113 18.37 0.86 15.96
C GLU A 113 18.14 0.23 14.59
N ASP A 114 16.87 0.04 14.24
CA ASP A 114 16.48 -0.15 12.85
C ASP A 114 16.65 1.18 12.10
N GLU A 115 17.60 1.21 11.17
CA GLU A 115 17.94 2.40 10.39
C GLU A 115 16.81 2.83 9.42
N THR A 116 15.95 1.91 8.98
CA THR A 116 14.78 2.22 8.15
C THR A 116 13.75 2.99 8.96
N ILE A 117 13.40 2.48 10.14
CA ILE A 117 12.46 3.13 11.06
C ILE A 117 13.00 4.49 11.51
N LYS A 118 14.28 4.56 11.89
CA LYS A 118 14.91 5.80 12.32
C LYS A 118 14.84 6.88 11.24
N LYS A 119 15.20 6.55 10.00
CA LYS A 119 15.11 7.50 8.88
C LYS A 119 13.67 7.92 8.58
N LEU A 120 12.73 6.98 8.65
CA LEU A 120 11.32 7.29 8.49
C LEU A 120 10.85 8.30 9.55
N LEU A 121 11.17 8.06 10.83
CA LEU A 121 10.84 8.97 11.93
C LEU A 121 11.50 10.36 11.75
N GLU A 122 12.74 10.42 11.28
CA GLU A 122 13.40 11.70 10.94
C GLU A 122 12.58 12.48 9.90
N LYS A 123 11.97 11.83 8.90
CA LYS A 123 11.08 12.50 7.93
C LYS A 123 9.81 13.05 8.56
N TYR A 124 9.23 12.35 9.53
CA TYR A 124 8.05 12.85 10.26
C TYR A 124 8.39 14.13 11.03
N GLY A 125 9.51 14.14 11.77
CA GLY A 125 9.97 15.33 12.49
C GLY A 125 10.42 16.48 11.59
N GLU A 126 10.87 16.20 10.36
CA GLU A 126 11.20 17.24 9.37
C GLU A 126 9.97 17.85 8.66
N GLU A 127 8.84 17.13 8.60
CA GLU A 127 7.63 17.58 7.90
C GLU A 127 6.68 18.38 8.80
N SER A 128 6.71 18.18 10.13
CA SER A 128 5.87 18.92 11.08
C SER A 128 6.62 19.32 12.34
N ASP A 129 6.53 20.61 12.71
CA ASP A 129 7.11 21.16 13.95
C ASP A 129 6.41 20.62 15.21
N HIS A 130 5.24 20.00 15.07
CA HIS A 130 4.49 19.36 16.16
C HIS A 130 4.98 17.94 16.47
N ILE A 131 5.88 17.36 15.67
CA ILE A 131 6.39 16.00 15.91
C ILE A 131 7.78 16.06 16.50
N LYS A 132 7.92 15.46 17.68
CA LYS A 132 9.20 15.22 18.33
C LYS A 132 9.54 13.75 18.33
N VAL A 133 10.71 13.38 17.82
CA VAL A 133 11.20 11.99 17.84
C VAL A 133 12.29 11.85 18.88
N GLU A 134 12.17 10.85 19.75
CA GLU A 134 13.17 10.52 20.78
C GLU A 134 13.48 9.03 20.78
N GLN A 135 14.72 8.69 21.13
CA GLN A 135 15.11 7.30 21.37
C GLN A 135 15.13 7.03 22.86
N LYS A 136 14.61 5.87 23.26
CA LYS A 136 14.57 5.47 24.66
C LYS A 136 15.12 4.07 24.84
N ASP A 137 16.27 3.99 25.49
CA ASP A 137 16.92 2.74 25.82
C ASP A 137 16.19 2.05 27.00
N PRO A 138 15.56 0.87 26.77
CA PRO A 138 14.82 0.14 27.80
C PRO A 138 15.76 -0.54 28.82
N VAL A 139 17.03 -0.77 28.49
CA VAL A 139 18.04 -1.31 29.43
C VAL A 139 18.43 -0.24 30.45
N VAL A 140 18.57 1.01 30.00
CA VAL A 140 18.87 2.16 30.88
C VAL A 140 17.62 2.65 31.62
N ASN A 141 16.44 2.56 31.00
CA ASN A 141 15.17 3.05 31.53
C ASN A 141 14.11 1.92 31.61
N PRO A 142 14.30 0.89 32.46
CA PRO A 142 13.49 -0.34 32.43
C PRO A 142 12.03 -0.18 32.87
N LYS A 143 11.63 1.00 33.35
CA LYS A 143 10.25 1.31 33.75
C LYS A 143 9.52 2.24 32.78
N PHE A 144 10.20 2.75 31.76
CA PHE A 144 9.66 3.77 30.88
C PHE A 144 8.43 3.28 30.11
N THR A 145 8.49 2.07 29.55
CA THR A 145 7.38 1.49 28.79
C THR A 145 6.15 1.25 29.67
N SER A 146 6.37 0.89 30.94
CA SER A 146 5.30 0.69 31.94
C SER A 146 4.53 1.96 32.30
N GLU A 147 5.00 3.14 31.88
CA GLU A 147 4.24 4.40 32.00
C GLU A 147 3.10 4.48 30.98
N TYR A 148 3.16 3.70 29.89
CA TYR A 148 2.25 3.78 28.75
C TYR A 148 1.51 2.47 28.44
N THR A 149 2.08 1.32 28.80
CA THR A 149 1.45 0.00 28.56
C THR A 149 1.78 -1.01 29.67
N SER A 150 0.87 -1.96 29.88
CA SER A 150 1.10 -3.16 30.70
C SER A 150 1.81 -4.27 29.94
N ASP A 151 1.83 -4.21 28.62
CA ASP A 151 2.35 -5.25 27.76
C ASP A 151 3.86 -5.13 27.58
N ASP A 152 4.51 -6.24 27.25
CA ASP A 152 5.92 -6.24 26.88
C ASP A 152 6.11 -5.50 25.55
N VAL A 153 7.09 -4.60 25.51
CA VAL A 153 7.40 -3.79 24.32
C VAL A 153 8.70 -4.29 23.70
N ASP A 154 8.60 -4.87 22.51
CA ASP A 154 9.76 -5.36 21.77
C ASP A 154 10.72 -4.24 21.36
N ALA A 155 12.00 -4.58 21.20
CA ALA A 155 12.99 -3.64 20.69
C ALA A 155 12.61 -3.12 19.29
N ASN A 156 12.85 -1.83 19.04
CA ASN A 156 12.45 -1.06 17.86
C ASN A 156 10.93 -0.79 17.72
N SER A 157 10.12 -1.16 18.71
CA SER A 157 8.72 -0.70 18.77
C SER A 157 8.64 0.80 19.06
N LEU A 158 7.51 1.40 18.72
CA LEU A 158 7.26 2.83 18.89
C LEU A 158 6.21 3.07 19.97
N ILE A 159 6.36 4.16 20.73
CA ILE A 159 5.31 4.69 21.60
C ILE A 159 5.01 6.11 21.13
N VAL A 160 3.81 6.31 20.59
CA VAL A 160 3.32 7.62 20.15
C VAL A 160 2.48 8.22 21.27
N VAL A 161 2.76 9.46 21.66
CA VAL A 161 2.17 10.12 22.83
C VAL A 161 1.67 11.52 22.46
N CYS A 162 0.45 11.84 22.86
CA CYS A 162 -0.14 13.18 22.79
C CYS A 162 -0.95 13.43 24.08
N GLY A 163 -0.45 14.33 24.94
CA GLY A 163 -1.05 14.59 26.26
C GLY A 163 -1.12 13.31 27.11
N ASP A 164 -2.33 12.92 27.51
CA ASP A 164 -2.59 11.74 28.33
C ASP A 164 -2.88 10.47 27.49
N ARG A 165 -2.94 10.58 26.15
CA ARG A 165 -3.16 9.45 25.24
C ARG A 165 -1.83 8.91 24.71
N SER A 166 -1.71 7.60 24.66
CA SER A 166 -0.57 6.92 24.02
C SER A 166 -1.02 5.69 23.23
N LYS A 167 -0.29 5.37 22.16
CA LYS A 167 -0.45 4.13 21.39
C LYS A 167 0.91 3.48 21.17
N VAL A 168 0.97 2.17 21.40
CA VAL A 168 2.16 1.36 21.14
C VAL A 168 2.03 0.76 19.74
N VAL A 169 3.07 0.91 18.94
CA VAL A 169 3.22 0.25 17.64
C VAL A 169 4.31 -0.80 17.78
N ASN A 170 3.93 -2.07 17.74
CA ASN A 170 4.87 -3.17 17.86
C ASN A 170 5.76 -3.27 16.61
N TYR A 171 7.02 -3.63 16.81
CA TYR A 171 7.97 -3.82 15.72
C TYR A 171 7.50 -4.86 14.69
N SER A 172 6.78 -5.90 15.13
CA SER A 172 6.19 -6.92 14.26
C SER A 172 5.10 -6.38 13.33
N SER A 173 4.39 -5.32 13.73
CA SER A 173 3.36 -4.68 12.91
C SER A 173 3.95 -3.76 11.84
N ILE A 174 5.22 -3.34 11.99
CA ILE A 174 5.92 -2.50 11.01
C ILE A 174 6.46 -3.34 9.83
N TYR A 175 6.79 -4.60 10.07
CA TYR A 175 7.34 -5.51 9.06
C TYR A 175 6.43 -6.72 8.86
N GLU A 176 5.65 -6.69 7.79
CA GLU A 176 4.84 -7.84 7.39
C GLU A 176 5.74 -9.00 6.97
N SER A 177 5.39 -10.20 7.43
CA SER A 177 6.14 -11.41 7.12
C SER A 177 5.20 -12.54 6.75
N SER A 178 5.59 -13.30 5.72
CA SER A 178 4.90 -14.52 5.31
C SER A 178 5.77 -15.72 5.59
N ILE A 179 5.16 -16.79 6.09
CA ILE A 179 5.81 -18.08 6.33
C ILE A 179 5.46 -19.01 5.17
N ASP A 180 6.46 -19.47 4.44
CA ASP A 180 6.27 -20.58 3.50
C ASP A 180 6.08 -21.87 4.30
N TYR A 181 4.86 -22.40 4.35
CA TYR A 181 4.53 -23.62 5.10
C TYR A 181 5.20 -24.90 4.57
N ASN A 182 5.79 -24.88 3.37
CA ASN A 182 6.57 -26.01 2.84
C ASN A 182 8.02 -25.98 3.33
N THR A 183 8.60 -24.78 3.44
CA THR A 183 10.02 -24.61 3.79
C THR A 183 10.22 -24.10 5.23
N TYR A 184 9.14 -23.68 5.90
CA TYR A 184 9.12 -22.96 7.17
C TYR A 184 10.03 -21.72 7.20
N GLN A 185 10.29 -21.13 6.02
CA GLN A 185 11.09 -19.90 5.92
C GLN A 185 10.17 -18.68 6.03
N SER A 186 10.49 -17.80 6.97
CA SER A 186 9.87 -16.49 7.09
C SER A 186 10.55 -15.51 6.15
N THR A 187 9.78 -14.83 5.32
CA THR A 187 10.26 -13.77 4.44
C THR A 187 9.46 -12.50 4.71
N THR A 188 10.15 -11.37 4.87
CA THR A 188 9.50 -10.06 4.97
C THR A 188 8.84 -9.73 3.64
N THR A 189 7.54 -9.54 3.65
CA THR A 189 6.71 -9.32 2.47
C THR A 189 6.30 -7.88 2.30
N GLY A 190 6.31 -7.10 3.38
CA GLY A 190 5.87 -5.71 3.37
C GLY A 190 6.56 -4.88 4.45
N PHE A 191 6.48 -3.57 4.27
CA PHE A 191 6.89 -2.57 5.26
C PHE A 191 5.73 -1.59 5.46
N ASP A 192 5.11 -1.63 6.64
CA ASP A 192 4.00 -0.75 7.04
C ASP A 192 4.45 0.31 8.07
N GLY A 193 5.68 0.79 7.99
CA GLY A 193 6.15 1.80 8.95
C GLY A 193 5.33 3.09 8.88
N GLU A 194 4.98 3.54 7.68
CA GLU A 194 4.25 4.78 7.46
C GLU A 194 2.80 4.68 7.94
N GLY A 195 2.07 3.63 7.56
CA GLY A 195 0.68 3.44 7.96
C GLY A 195 0.51 3.21 9.45
N GLN A 196 1.42 2.48 10.08
CA GLN A 196 1.39 2.28 11.54
C GLN A 196 1.65 3.58 12.31
N ILE A 197 2.58 4.41 11.85
CA ILE A 197 2.87 5.70 12.50
C ILE A 197 1.69 6.67 12.30
N ASP A 198 1.15 6.80 11.09
CA ASP A 198 0.01 7.67 10.81
C ASP A 198 -1.24 7.24 11.60
N SER A 199 -1.52 5.94 11.66
CA SER A 199 -2.58 5.37 12.51
C SER A 199 -2.38 5.75 13.97
N ALA A 200 -1.16 5.59 14.50
CA ALA A 200 -0.88 5.87 15.90
C ALA A 200 -0.98 7.37 16.22
N ILE A 201 -0.54 8.25 15.32
CA ILE A 201 -0.72 9.70 15.44
C ILE A 201 -2.20 10.04 15.43
N SER A 202 -2.95 9.57 14.43
CA SER A 202 -4.40 9.80 14.31
C SER A 202 -5.14 9.34 15.57
N TYR A 203 -4.77 8.19 16.14
CA TYR A 203 -5.39 7.67 17.35
C TYR A 203 -5.18 8.55 18.59
N VAL A 204 -3.96 9.08 18.78
CA VAL A 204 -3.65 9.88 19.97
C VAL A 204 -4.14 11.32 19.86
N THR A 205 -4.42 11.80 18.64
CA THR A 205 -4.95 13.14 18.39
C THR A 205 -6.48 13.19 18.28
N SER A 206 -7.13 12.07 17.94
CA SER A 206 -8.59 11.94 17.87
C SER A 206 -9.21 11.90 19.26
N GLU A 207 -10.40 12.49 19.42
CA GLU A 207 -11.15 12.46 20.68
C GLU A 207 -12.02 11.21 20.75
N ASP A 208 -12.81 10.97 19.70
CA ASP A 208 -13.66 9.79 19.53
C ASP A 208 -13.30 9.01 18.26
N LEU A 209 -13.48 7.70 18.30
CA LEU A 209 -13.26 6.82 17.14
C LEU A 209 -14.60 6.47 16.50
N PRO A 210 -14.73 6.53 15.17
CA PRO A 210 -15.93 6.07 14.48
C PRO A 210 -16.16 4.58 14.73
N VAL A 211 -17.43 4.20 14.95
CA VAL A 211 -17.83 2.80 15.17
C VAL A 211 -18.51 2.25 13.92
N LEU A 212 -17.94 1.20 13.36
CA LEU A 212 -18.53 0.36 12.32
C LEU A 212 -19.30 -0.79 12.98
N TYR A 213 -20.62 -0.76 12.86
CA TYR A 213 -21.47 -1.86 13.33
C TYR A 213 -21.68 -2.88 12.21
N THR A 214 -21.34 -4.14 12.42
CA THR A 214 -21.56 -5.23 11.47
C THR A 214 -22.85 -5.96 11.82
N LEU A 215 -23.81 -6.01 10.91
CA LEU A 215 -25.06 -6.75 11.11
C LEU A 215 -24.76 -8.24 11.33
N ASP A 216 -25.45 -8.84 12.29
CA ASP A 216 -25.36 -10.26 12.64
C ASP A 216 -26.76 -10.85 12.88
N GLY A 217 -26.98 -12.06 12.38
CA GLY A 217 -28.19 -12.84 12.60
C GLY A 217 -28.72 -13.56 11.37
N HIS A 218 -28.18 -13.26 10.19
CA HIS A 218 -28.69 -13.71 8.88
C HIS A 218 -27.65 -14.47 8.06
N GLY A 219 -26.60 -14.97 8.70
CA GLY A 219 -25.54 -15.74 8.04
C GLY A 219 -24.59 -14.87 7.22
N GLU A 220 -24.42 -13.61 7.63
CA GLU A 220 -23.46 -12.66 7.08
C GLU A 220 -22.06 -13.26 7.07
N LYS A 221 -21.27 -12.90 6.06
CA LYS A 221 -19.88 -13.35 6.00
C LYS A 221 -19.04 -12.58 7.02
N GLU A 222 -18.22 -13.30 7.76
CA GLU A 222 -17.17 -12.72 8.58
C GLU A 222 -16.17 -11.94 7.71
N LEU A 223 -15.67 -10.82 8.23
CA LEU A 223 -14.61 -10.07 7.55
C LEU A 223 -13.30 -10.84 7.61
N ASP A 224 -12.53 -10.84 6.52
CA ASP A 224 -11.17 -11.38 6.55
C ASP A 224 -10.33 -10.62 7.58
N SER A 225 -9.45 -11.34 8.28
CA SER A 225 -8.54 -10.77 9.28
C SER A 225 -7.74 -9.59 8.75
N THR A 226 -7.29 -9.62 7.49
CA THR A 226 -6.48 -8.52 6.94
C THR A 226 -7.32 -7.25 6.81
N LEU A 227 -8.56 -7.38 6.34
CA LEU A 227 -9.49 -6.26 6.22
C LEU A 227 -9.88 -5.71 7.60
N GLN A 228 -10.09 -6.58 8.60
CA GLN A 228 -10.34 -6.13 9.97
C GLN A 228 -9.16 -5.34 10.53
N GLU A 229 -7.93 -5.83 10.33
CA GLU A 229 -6.70 -5.13 10.73
C GLU A 229 -6.57 -3.77 10.04
N ASP A 230 -6.88 -3.68 8.74
CA ASP A 230 -6.83 -2.42 8.00
C ASP A 230 -7.91 -1.42 8.45
N ILE A 231 -9.12 -1.89 8.77
CA ILE A 231 -10.19 -1.05 9.35
C ILE A 231 -9.78 -0.52 10.73
N GLN A 232 -9.23 -1.38 11.59
CA GLN A 232 -8.74 -0.98 12.92
C GLN A 232 -7.52 -0.07 12.83
N LYS A 233 -6.64 -0.28 11.85
CA LYS A 233 -5.50 0.61 11.56
C LYS A 233 -6.00 1.98 11.12
N ALA A 234 -7.11 2.07 10.42
CA ALA A 234 -7.78 3.33 10.13
C ALA A 234 -8.43 3.99 11.37
N ASN A 235 -8.30 3.39 12.56
CA ASN A 235 -8.91 3.81 13.82
C ASN A 235 -10.45 3.80 13.79
N ILE A 236 -11.03 2.82 13.09
CA ILE A 236 -12.46 2.52 13.13
C ILE A 236 -12.67 1.32 14.07
N ASP A 237 -13.51 1.49 15.08
CA ASP A 237 -13.89 0.41 16.00
C ASP A 237 -14.93 -0.49 15.34
N ILE A 238 -14.74 -1.80 15.37
CA ILE A 238 -15.69 -2.78 14.81
C ILE A 238 -16.49 -3.39 15.96
N LYS A 239 -17.82 -3.33 15.86
CA LYS A 239 -18.75 -3.97 16.80
C LYS A 239 -19.79 -4.78 16.04
N SER A 240 -20.22 -5.92 16.60
CA SER A 240 -21.35 -6.67 16.05
C SER A 240 -22.68 -6.06 16.51
N LEU A 241 -23.69 -6.10 15.63
CA LEU A 241 -25.06 -5.63 15.89
C LEU A 241 -26.07 -6.71 15.54
N ASN A 242 -26.80 -7.18 16.55
CA ASN A 242 -27.98 -8.01 16.34
C ASN A 242 -29.25 -7.17 16.56
N LEU A 243 -29.97 -6.86 15.48
CA LEU A 243 -31.15 -5.99 15.53
C LEU A 243 -32.36 -6.62 16.23
N ILE A 244 -32.41 -7.95 16.36
CA ILE A 244 -33.45 -8.63 17.13
C ILE A 244 -33.32 -8.30 18.62
N THR A 245 -32.09 -8.14 19.12
CA THR A 245 -31.85 -7.84 20.53
C THR A 245 -31.76 -6.35 20.84
N GLU A 246 -31.18 -5.56 19.93
CA GLU A 246 -30.97 -4.12 20.14
C GLU A 246 -32.14 -3.26 19.65
N GLU A 247 -33.05 -3.83 18.84
CA GLU A 247 -34.26 -3.21 18.26
C GLU A 247 -34.01 -2.02 17.31
N LYS A 248 -32.85 -1.35 17.38
CA LYS A 248 -32.43 -0.25 16.51
C LYS A 248 -30.91 -0.25 16.30
N VAL A 249 -30.47 0.45 15.26
CA VAL A 249 -29.04 0.77 15.09
C VAL A 249 -28.62 1.76 16.20
N PRO A 250 -27.50 1.53 16.91
CA PRO A 250 -27.03 2.42 17.96
C PRO A 250 -26.74 3.85 17.49
N ASP A 251 -26.99 4.83 18.36
CA ASP A 251 -26.84 6.25 18.02
C ASP A 251 -25.36 6.67 17.83
N ASP A 252 -24.40 5.86 18.30
CA ASP A 252 -22.95 6.03 18.11
C ASP A 252 -22.43 5.37 16.82
N ALA A 253 -23.31 4.75 16.01
CA ALA A 253 -22.93 4.11 14.75
C ALA A 253 -22.50 5.14 13.71
N ALA A 254 -21.20 5.17 13.38
CA ALA A 254 -20.68 5.96 12.28
C ALA A 254 -21.05 5.34 10.92
N CYS A 255 -21.11 4.01 10.85
CA CYS A 255 -21.51 3.27 9.67
C CYS A 255 -22.07 1.89 10.05
N LEU A 256 -23.11 1.44 9.36
CA LEU A 256 -23.64 0.08 9.41
C LEU A 256 -23.09 -0.73 8.23
N LEU A 257 -22.44 -1.86 8.50
CA LEU A 257 -22.02 -2.83 7.50
C LEU A 257 -23.03 -3.98 7.42
N ILE A 258 -23.63 -4.17 6.25
CA ILE A 258 -24.47 -5.33 5.93
C ILE A 258 -23.69 -6.19 4.93
N ASN A 259 -23.07 -7.27 5.40
CA ASN A 259 -22.12 -8.06 4.60
C ASN A 259 -22.72 -9.35 4.04
N ALA A 260 -23.44 -9.24 2.92
CA ALA A 260 -24.02 -10.36 2.17
C ALA A 260 -24.81 -11.32 3.07
N PRO A 261 -25.95 -10.87 3.64
CA PRO A 261 -26.82 -11.75 4.41
C PRO A 261 -27.24 -12.96 3.55
N ALA A 262 -27.18 -14.15 4.15
CA ALA A 262 -27.52 -15.41 3.49
C ALA A 262 -29.02 -15.72 3.54
N SER A 263 -29.76 -15.09 4.47
CA SER A 263 -31.22 -15.14 4.57
C SER A 263 -31.80 -13.74 4.64
N ASP A 264 -33.08 -13.61 4.30
CA ASP A 264 -33.76 -12.32 4.40
C ASP A 264 -33.85 -11.82 5.84
N ILE A 265 -33.79 -10.50 6.00
CA ILE A 265 -34.03 -9.83 7.27
C ILE A 265 -35.54 -9.80 7.59
N SER A 266 -35.91 -9.67 8.86
CA SER A 266 -37.32 -9.53 9.22
C SER A 266 -37.89 -8.16 8.87
N GLU A 267 -39.22 -8.05 8.83
CA GLU A 267 -39.92 -6.78 8.60
C GLU A 267 -39.50 -5.70 9.61
N SER A 268 -39.37 -6.07 10.89
CA SER A 268 -38.94 -5.17 11.96
C SER A 268 -37.50 -4.70 11.80
N GLU A 269 -36.61 -5.55 11.29
CA GLU A 269 -35.20 -5.18 11.07
C GLU A 269 -35.06 -4.27 9.86
N LYS A 270 -35.81 -4.54 8.79
CA LYS A 270 -35.92 -3.65 7.63
C LYS A 270 -36.42 -2.27 8.05
N ASP A 271 -37.48 -2.20 8.85
CA ASP A 271 -37.99 -0.92 9.36
C ASP A 271 -36.92 -0.19 10.19
N ALA A 272 -36.20 -0.89 11.07
CA ALA A 272 -35.12 -0.30 11.87
C ALA A 272 -33.93 0.22 11.03
N ILE A 273 -33.57 -0.48 9.95
CA ILE A 273 -32.50 -0.06 9.03
C ILE A 273 -32.96 1.15 8.21
N ILE A 274 -34.19 1.15 7.69
CA ILE A 274 -34.75 2.30 6.97
C ILE A 274 -34.82 3.51 7.89
N ASP A 275 -35.34 3.35 9.11
CA ASP A 275 -35.41 4.43 10.10
C ASP A 275 -34.01 5.01 10.41
N TYR A 276 -32.99 4.15 10.55
CA TYR A 276 -31.61 4.60 10.74
C TYR A 276 -31.11 5.44 9.56
N LEU A 277 -31.29 4.94 8.33
CA LEU A 277 -30.83 5.62 7.12
C LEU A 277 -31.59 6.93 6.88
N GLU A 278 -32.92 6.95 7.02
CA GLU A 278 -33.74 8.17 6.84
C GLU A 278 -33.46 9.25 7.90
N ASN A 279 -32.76 8.92 8.98
CA ASN A 279 -32.27 9.87 9.99
C ASN A 279 -30.82 10.35 9.77
N GLY A 280 -30.25 10.08 8.59
CA GLY A 280 -28.88 10.48 8.21
C GLY A 280 -27.83 9.43 8.53
N GLY A 281 -28.25 8.17 8.69
CA GLY A 281 -27.36 7.04 8.89
C GLY A 281 -26.49 6.76 7.66
N LYS A 282 -25.42 6.00 7.86
CA LYS A 282 -24.52 5.61 6.78
C LYS A 282 -24.42 4.09 6.71
N ALA A 283 -24.43 3.52 5.52
CA ALA A 283 -24.30 2.07 5.37
C ALA A 283 -23.37 1.65 4.24
N MET A 284 -22.53 0.66 4.54
CA MET A 284 -21.84 -0.12 3.54
C MET A 284 -22.58 -1.44 3.36
N ILE A 285 -23.01 -1.73 2.14
CA ILE A 285 -23.83 -2.90 1.84
C ILE A 285 -23.11 -3.76 0.83
N PHE A 286 -23.03 -5.05 1.10
CA PHE A 286 -22.63 -6.07 0.15
C PHE A 286 -23.77 -7.07 0.01
N SER A 287 -23.99 -7.55 -1.20
CA SER A 287 -24.86 -8.69 -1.46
C SER A 287 -24.14 -9.71 -2.32
N ASP A 288 -24.57 -10.96 -2.25
CA ASP A 288 -24.20 -11.99 -3.19
C ASP A 288 -25.41 -12.47 -3.97
N TYR A 289 -25.16 -13.12 -5.11
CA TYR A 289 -26.20 -13.88 -5.79
C TYR A 289 -26.78 -14.95 -4.88
N THR A 290 -28.10 -15.00 -4.79
CA THR A 290 -28.86 -16.01 -4.05
C THR A 290 -30.14 -16.36 -4.81
N GLU A 291 -30.56 -17.62 -4.70
CA GLU A 291 -31.88 -18.08 -5.16
C GLU A 291 -32.96 -17.87 -4.09
N GLU A 292 -32.57 -17.53 -2.85
CA GLU A 292 -33.49 -17.22 -1.77
C GLU A 292 -34.16 -15.87 -1.99
N SER A 293 -35.43 -15.76 -1.57
CA SER A 293 -36.17 -14.49 -1.62
C SER A 293 -35.67 -13.58 -0.50
N MET A 294 -35.30 -12.35 -0.86
CA MET A 294 -34.76 -11.34 0.07
C MET A 294 -35.65 -10.09 0.06
N GLU A 295 -36.97 -10.28 0.15
CA GLU A 295 -37.97 -9.22 -0.05
C GLU A 295 -37.73 -8.00 0.86
N ASN A 296 -37.36 -8.22 2.13
CA ASN A 296 -37.13 -7.14 3.07
C ASN A 296 -35.79 -6.44 2.82
N PHE A 297 -34.72 -7.19 2.55
CA PHE A 297 -33.44 -6.59 2.15
C PHE A 297 -33.56 -5.78 0.86
N ASP A 298 -34.26 -6.31 -0.15
CA ASP A 298 -34.53 -5.63 -1.41
C ASP A 298 -35.38 -4.37 -1.20
N ALA A 299 -36.30 -4.36 -0.23
CA ALA A 299 -37.06 -3.17 0.13
C ALA A 299 -36.18 -2.04 0.70
N VAL A 300 -35.11 -2.36 1.44
CA VAL A 300 -34.12 -1.36 1.89
C VAL A 300 -33.43 -0.71 0.68
N LEU A 301 -32.96 -1.51 -0.27
CA LEU A 301 -32.31 -1.03 -1.49
C LEU A 301 -33.28 -0.18 -2.35
N ALA A 302 -34.51 -0.67 -2.52
CA ALA A 302 -35.53 0.01 -3.32
C ALA A 302 -35.96 1.35 -2.70
N ASN A 303 -35.94 1.50 -1.37
CA ASN A 303 -36.20 2.78 -0.70
C ASN A 303 -35.20 3.87 -1.14
N TYR A 304 -33.98 3.46 -1.49
CA TYR A 304 -32.90 4.33 -2.00
C TYR A 304 -32.73 4.26 -3.52
N GLY A 305 -33.72 3.69 -4.20
CA GLY A 305 -33.91 3.78 -5.64
C GLY A 305 -33.01 2.86 -6.47
N VAL A 306 -32.50 1.78 -5.90
CA VAL A 306 -31.74 0.75 -6.62
C VAL A 306 -32.32 -0.63 -6.39
N GLU A 307 -32.20 -1.50 -7.40
CA GLU A 307 -32.69 -2.87 -7.39
C GLU A 307 -31.63 -3.83 -7.92
N ARG A 308 -31.63 -5.06 -7.40
CA ARG A 308 -30.81 -6.15 -7.91
C ARG A 308 -31.45 -6.72 -9.18
N THR A 309 -30.62 -6.98 -10.18
CA THR A 309 -31.01 -7.70 -11.37
C THR A 309 -30.90 -9.20 -11.11
N ASP A 310 -31.92 -9.95 -11.55
CA ASP A 310 -31.93 -11.40 -11.49
C ASP A 310 -30.73 -12.01 -12.24
N GLY A 311 -30.14 -13.04 -11.64
CA GLY A 311 -29.03 -13.78 -12.22
C GLY A 311 -27.64 -13.25 -11.89
N ILE A 312 -26.64 -13.79 -12.58
CA ILE A 312 -25.23 -13.41 -12.44
C ILE A 312 -24.77 -12.68 -13.70
N VAL A 313 -24.07 -11.57 -13.53
CA VAL A 313 -23.53 -10.79 -14.63
C VAL A 313 -22.40 -11.54 -15.33
N ILE A 314 -22.52 -11.63 -16.66
CA ILE A 314 -21.52 -12.17 -17.57
C ILE A 314 -21.04 -11.06 -18.50
N GLU A 315 -19.72 -10.85 -18.55
CA GLU A 315 -19.10 -9.86 -19.42
C GLU A 315 -18.83 -10.42 -20.83
N GLY A 316 -19.27 -9.67 -21.85
CA GLY A 316 -19.03 -9.98 -23.26
C GLY A 316 -17.71 -9.41 -23.80
N ASP A 317 -17.15 -8.39 -23.15
CA ASP A 317 -15.92 -7.74 -23.57
C ASP A 317 -14.70 -8.34 -22.86
N SER A 318 -13.79 -8.91 -23.64
CA SER A 318 -12.52 -9.45 -23.16
C SER A 318 -11.60 -8.45 -22.44
N GLN A 319 -11.85 -7.15 -22.55
CA GLN A 319 -11.15 -6.12 -21.78
C GLN A 319 -11.69 -5.95 -20.35
N HIS A 320 -12.88 -6.47 -20.05
CA HIS A 320 -13.60 -6.24 -18.79
C HIS A 320 -13.80 -7.52 -17.96
N TYR A 321 -13.06 -8.59 -18.26
CA TYR A 321 -12.99 -9.78 -17.41
C TYR A 321 -11.61 -10.43 -17.38
N ALA A 322 -11.34 -11.19 -16.32
CA ALA A 322 -10.12 -11.96 -16.12
C ALA A 322 -10.44 -13.44 -15.89
N GLN A 323 -9.69 -14.35 -16.52
CA GLN A 323 -9.91 -15.81 -16.48
C GLN A 323 -11.25 -16.28 -17.06
N MET A 324 -12.36 -15.91 -16.45
CA MET A 324 -13.73 -16.30 -16.83
C MET A 324 -14.61 -15.05 -16.99
N PRO A 325 -15.61 -15.06 -17.89
CA PRO A 325 -16.53 -13.93 -18.11
C PRO A 325 -17.34 -13.45 -16.89
N TYR A 326 -17.43 -14.23 -15.81
CA TYR A 326 -18.08 -13.85 -14.54
C TYR A 326 -17.08 -13.38 -13.46
N TYR A 327 -15.80 -13.20 -13.82
CA TYR A 327 -14.75 -12.59 -12.98
C TYR A 327 -14.52 -11.19 -13.53
N LEU A 328 -15.42 -10.29 -13.14
CA LEU A 328 -15.59 -9.00 -13.78
C LEU A 328 -14.45 -8.07 -13.38
N VAL A 329 -13.89 -7.37 -14.37
CA VAL A 329 -12.96 -6.25 -14.21
C VAL A 329 -13.71 -5.00 -14.65
N PRO A 330 -14.51 -4.39 -13.76
CA PRO A 330 -15.38 -3.28 -14.13
C PRO A 330 -14.60 -2.02 -14.48
N THR A 331 -15.29 -1.11 -15.17
CA THR A 331 -14.83 0.28 -15.29
C THR A 331 -15.03 0.97 -13.94
N VAL A 332 -13.98 1.57 -13.40
CA VAL A 332 -14.01 2.34 -12.15
C VAL A 332 -14.32 3.81 -12.47
N ASN A 333 -15.42 4.31 -11.92
CA ASN A 333 -15.83 5.70 -12.07
C ASN A 333 -15.43 6.51 -10.83
N SER A 334 -14.89 7.70 -11.03
CA SER A 334 -14.47 8.57 -9.94
C SER A 334 -15.68 9.31 -9.35
N THR A 335 -15.99 9.04 -8.08
CA THR A 335 -17.01 9.72 -7.28
C THR A 335 -16.41 10.07 -5.92
N ASP A 336 -17.10 10.86 -5.08
CA ASP A 336 -16.58 11.23 -3.76
C ASP A 336 -16.24 10.04 -2.87
N ALA A 337 -16.95 8.91 -3.02
CA ALA A 337 -16.70 7.69 -2.25
C ALA A 337 -15.34 7.04 -2.58
N ILE A 338 -14.88 7.14 -3.83
CA ILE A 338 -13.69 6.41 -4.32
C ILE A 338 -12.75 7.25 -5.19
N SER A 339 -12.80 8.58 -5.12
CA SER A 339 -12.05 9.46 -6.03
C SER A 339 -10.54 9.26 -5.94
N ASP A 340 -10.04 9.10 -4.72
CA ASP A 340 -8.62 8.86 -4.45
C ASP A 340 -8.19 7.50 -4.99
N PHE A 341 -9.03 6.48 -4.83
CA PHE A 341 -8.82 5.14 -5.40
C PHE A 341 -8.80 5.17 -6.93
N ALA A 342 -9.80 5.79 -7.56
CA ALA A 342 -9.94 5.88 -9.01
C ALA A 342 -8.74 6.58 -9.66
N SER A 343 -8.13 7.57 -8.98
CA SER A 343 -6.95 8.28 -9.46
C SER A 343 -5.68 7.42 -9.55
N LYS A 344 -5.60 6.32 -8.79
CA LYS A 344 -4.42 5.45 -8.70
C LYS A 344 -4.40 4.37 -9.79
N GLY A 345 -5.52 4.15 -10.48
CA GLY A 345 -5.61 3.22 -11.62
C GLY A 345 -5.51 1.74 -11.23
N TYR A 346 -5.91 1.39 -10.00
CA TYR A 346 -6.03 -0.01 -9.59
C TYR A 346 -7.15 -0.72 -10.34
N TYR A 347 -6.96 -2.02 -10.56
CA TYR A 347 -8.05 -2.88 -11.00
C TYR A 347 -8.92 -3.30 -9.81
N VAL A 348 -10.19 -3.51 -10.08
CA VAL A 348 -11.13 -4.17 -9.18
C VAL A 348 -11.50 -5.51 -9.82
N LEU A 349 -11.68 -6.55 -9.03
CA LEU A 349 -12.13 -7.86 -9.48
C LEU A 349 -13.36 -8.27 -8.68
N MET A 350 -14.48 -8.49 -9.37
CA MET A 350 -15.78 -8.85 -8.78
C MET A 350 -16.30 -10.17 -9.35
N PRO A 351 -15.96 -11.31 -8.73
CA PRO A 351 -16.50 -12.60 -9.11
C PRO A 351 -17.98 -12.74 -8.75
N TYR A 352 -18.78 -13.34 -9.63
CA TYR A 352 -20.17 -13.74 -9.37
C TYR A 352 -21.11 -12.59 -8.96
N ALA A 353 -20.86 -11.38 -9.48
CA ALA A 353 -21.66 -10.21 -9.14
C ALA A 353 -23.07 -10.26 -9.76
N GLN A 354 -24.05 -9.69 -9.06
CA GLN A 354 -25.35 -9.33 -9.65
C GLN A 354 -25.28 -7.93 -10.31
N GLY A 355 -26.22 -7.64 -11.21
CA GLY A 355 -26.37 -6.29 -11.77
C GLY A 355 -27.17 -5.40 -10.83
N ILE A 356 -26.84 -4.12 -10.74
CA ILE A 356 -27.63 -3.09 -10.08
C ILE A 356 -28.33 -2.27 -11.17
N LYS A 357 -29.61 -1.99 -10.98
CA LYS A 357 -30.36 -1.03 -11.79
C LYS A 357 -30.93 0.05 -10.91
N GLN A 358 -30.90 1.28 -11.41
CA GLN A 358 -31.62 2.38 -10.80
C GLN A 358 -33.11 2.28 -11.15
N THR A 359 -33.96 2.56 -10.18
CA THR A 359 -35.42 2.63 -10.36
C THR A 359 -35.84 3.94 -11.04
N ASP A 360 -36.97 3.91 -11.74
CA ASP A 360 -37.50 5.08 -12.45
C ASP A 360 -38.04 6.19 -11.51
N ASN A 361 -38.42 5.82 -10.29
CA ASN A 361 -39.11 6.71 -9.33
C ASN A 361 -38.20 7.07 -8.15
N LEU A 362 -37.07 7.72 -8.44
CA LEU A 362 -36.16 8.22 -7.42
C LEU A 362 -36.73 9.47 -6.73
N ARG A 363 -36.61 9.56 -5.40
CA ARG A 363 -36.94 10.79 -4.65
C ARG A 363 -36.02 11.92 -5.10
N ASP A 364 -36.54 13.14 -5.19
CA ASP A 364 -35.77 14.33 -5.62
C ASP A 364 -34.56 14.64 -4.70
N THR A 365 -34.58 14.12 -3.47
CA THR A 365 -33.51 14.27 -2.45
C THR A 365 -32.40 13.24 -2.58
N VAL A 366 -32.61 12.16 -3.34
CA VAL A 366 -31.68 11.04 -3.46
C VAL A 366 -30.87 11.17 -4.74
N THR A 367 -29.56 10.96 -4.66
CA THR A 367 -28.64 10.90 -5.80
C THR A 367 -27.94 9.54 -5.81
N VAL A 368 -27.98 8.84 -6.95
CA VAL A 368 -27.27 7.58 -7.17
C VAL A 368 -26.14 7.83 -8.16
N ASN A 369 -24.92 7.44 -7.80
CA ASN A 369 -23.74 7.51 -8.66
C ASN A 369 -23.15 6.11 -8.87
N SER A 370 -22.90 5.76 -10.13
CA SER A 370 -22.21 4.54 -10.51
C SER A 370 -20.75 4.57 -10.05
N LEU A 371 -20.32 3.61 -9.25
CA LEU A 371 -18.91 3.39 -8.86
C LEU A 371 -18.22 2.44 -9.83
N LEU A 372 -18.89 1.34 -10.15
CA LEU A 372 -18.36 0.24 -10.95
C LEU A 372 -19.38 -0.13 -12.02
N THR A 373 -18.99 -0.15 -13.29
CA THR A 373 -19.89 -0.45 -14.41
C THR A 373 -19.33 -1.54 -15.31
N THR A 374 -20.22 -2.36 -15.86
CA THR A 374 -19.88 -3.32 -16.92
C THR A 374 -19.70 -2.63 -18.27
N SER A 375 -19.27 -3.38 -19.30
CA SER A 375 -19.40 -2.92 -20.68
C SER A 375 -20.86 -3.02 -21.17
N ASP A 376 -21.15 -2.39 -22.33
CA ASP A 376 -22.44 -2.52 -23.03
C ASP A 376 -22.70 -3.94 -23.55
N SER A 377 -21.69 -4.81 -23.58
CA SER A 377 -21.83 -6.18 -24.07
C SER A 377 -22.18 -7.19 -22.96
N ALA A 378 -22.25 -6.74 -21.72
CA ALA A 378 -22.64 -7.56 -20.59
C ALA A 378 -24.14 -7.94 -20.61
N TYR A 379 -24.46 -9.05 -19.95
CA TYR A 379 -25.83 -9.51 -19.73
C TYR A 379 -25.90 -10.24 -18.38
N SER A 380 -27.08 -10.26 -17.76
CA SER A 380 -27.31 -11.04 -16.54
C SER A 380 -27.85 -12.42 -16.91
N LYS A 381 -27.09 -13.47 -16.61
CA LYS A 381 -27.46 -14.87 -16.83
C LYS A 381 -28.44 -15.31 -15.76
N VAL A 382 -29.71 -15.49 -16.14
CA VAL A 382 -30.79 -15.84 -15.21
C VAL A 382 -30.72 -17.32 -14.84
N ASP A 383 -30.60 -18.22 -15.83
CA ASP A 383 -30.42 -19.66 -15.59
C ASP A 383 -28.94 -20.02 -15.37
N VAL A 384 -28.47 -19.77 -14.16
CA VAL A 384 -27.09 -20.06 -13.71
C VAL A 384 -26.78 -21.56 -13.64
N ASN A 385 -27.81 -22.41 -13.58
CA ASN A 385 -27.69 -23.87 -13.45
C ASN A 385 -27.72 -24.61 -14.81
N SER A 386 -27.93 -23.89 -15.91
CA SER A 386 -27.95 -24.44 -17.27
C SER A 386 -26.66 -25.15 -17.69
N GLY A 387 -25.54 -24.86 -17.03
CA GLY A 387 -24.21 -25.38 -17.37
C GLY A 387 -23.58 -24.73 -18.60
N SER A 388 -24.20 -23.68 -19.16
CA SER A 388 -23.63 -22.83 -20.20
C SER A 388 -23.68 -21.37 -19.76
N ILE A 389 -22.64 -20.62 -20.14
CA ILE A 389 -22.65 -19.16 -19.99
C ILE A 389 -23.22 -18.48 -21.23
N ASP A 390 -23.50 -19.18 -22.33
CA ASP A 390 -24.01 -18.55 -23.55
C ASP A 390 -25.31 -17.78 -23.28
N LYS A 391 -25.39 -16.57 -23.85
CA LYS A 391 -26.56 -15.70 -23.76
C LYS A 391 -27.79 -16.33 -24.42
N THR A 392 -28.92 -16.26 -23.73
CA THR A 392 -30.24 -16.72 -24.16
C THR A 392 -31.26 -15.58 -24.18
N ASP A 393 -32.41 -15.78 -24.82
CA ASP A 393 -33.45 -14.74 -24.94
C ASP A 393 -34.08 -14.32 -23.60
N ASP A 394 -33.98 -15.17 -22.57
CA ASP A 394 -34.48 -14.90 -21.22
C ASP A 394 -33.47 -14.11 -20.36
N ASP A 395 -32.23 -13.92 -20.84
CA ASP A 395 -31.20 -13.17 -20.10
C ASP A 395 -31.43 -11.67 -20.20
N VAL A 396 -31.05 -10.93 -19.16
CA VAL A 396 -31.27 -9.48 -19.10
C VAL A 396 -30.10 -8.75 -19.77
N ASP A 397 -30.40 -7.83 -20.68
CA ASP A 397 -29.38 -6.98 -21.32
C ASP A 397 -28.81 -5.94 -20.34
N GLY A 398 -27.49 -5.77 -20.37
CA GLY A 398 -26.77 -4.68 -19.71
C GLY A 398 -26.76 -3.38 -20.55
N PRO A 399 -25.89 -2.41 -20.19
CA PRO A 399 -24.91 -2.47 -19.11
C PRO A 399 -25.55 -2.45 -17.72
N PHE A 400 -24.77 -2.80 -16.69
CA PHE A 400 -25.18 -2.76 -15.29
C PHE A 400 -24.17 -1.98 -14.45
N ASP A 401 -24.68 -1.39 -13.38
CA ASP A 401 -23.86 -1.02 -12.24
C ASP A 401 -23.52 -2.30 -11.44
N LEU A 402 -22.32 -2.38 -10.88
CA LEU A 402 -21.89 -3.44 -9.95
C LEU A 402 -21.59 -2.86 -8.56
N GLY A 403 -21.41 -1.55 -8.49
CA GLY A 403 -21.29 -0.80 -7.26
C GLY A 403 -21.81 0.62 -7.46
N VAL A 404 -22.50 1.15 -6.46
CA VAL A 404 -23.08 2.49 -6.47
C VAL A 404 -22.80 3.20 -5.14
N SER A 405 -22.65 4.52 -5.18
CA SER A 405 -22.80 5.37 -4.00
C SER A 405 -24.11 6.13 -4.09
N ILE A 406 -24.83 6.19 -2.98
CA ILE A 406 -26.12 6.86 -2.85
C ILE A 406 -25.98 7.91 -1.77
N THR A 407 -26.41 9.14 -2.05
CA THR A 407 -26.52 10.21 -1.05
C THR A 407 -27.96 10.71 -0.98
N GLU A 408 -28.41 11.04 0.23
CA GLU A 408 -29.68 11.74 0.43
C GLU A 408 -29.49 12.92 1.36
N THR A 409 -29.75 14.12 0.86
CA THR A 409 -29.74 15.34 1.67
C THR A 409 -31.04 15.44 2.45
N LEU A 410 -30.93 15.51 3.78
CA LEU A 410 -32.04 15.64 4.71
C LEU A 410 -32.13 17.06 5.26
N ASP A 411 -33.19 17.32 6.01
CA ASP A 411 -33.30 18.54 6.83
C ASP A 411 -32.18 18.57 7.90
N ASP A 412 -31.88 19.76 8.44
CA ASP A 412 -30.85 19.99 9.47
C ASP A 412 -29.39 19.67 9.07
N ASP A 413 -29.04 19.87 7.79
CA ASP A 413 -27.69 19.65 7.22
C ASP A 413 -27.17 18.21 7.39
N LYS A 414 -28.08 17.24 7.60
CA LYS A 414 -27.75 15.81 7.66
C LYS A 414 -27.71 15.21 6.26
N GLU A 415 -26.83 14.23 6.08
CA GLU A 415 -26.71 13.50 4.82
C GLU A 415 -26.63 11.99 5.09
N THR A 416 -27.50 11.24 4.43
CA THR A 416 -27.42 9.77 4.36
C THR A 416 -26.39 9.38 3.31
N GLN A 417 -25.53 8.42 3.60
CA GLN A 417 -24.53 7.90 2.66
C GLN A 417 -24.60 6.37 2.60
N ILE A 418 -24.79 5.81 1.40
CA ILE A 418 -24.79 4.36 1.18
C ILE A 418 -23.76 4.03 0.12
N VAL A 419 -22.94 3.02 0.37
CA VAL A 419 -22.12 2.38 -0.66
C VAL A 419 -22.58 0.94 -0.79
N TYR A 420 -23.01 0.55 -1.99
CA TYR A 420 -23.53 -0.79 -2.25
C TYR A 420 -22.70 -1.49 -3.33
N TYR A 421 -22.25 -2.72 -3.06
CA TYR A 421 -21.55 -3.60 -4.03
C TYR A 421 -22.24 -4.97 -4.13
N THR A 422 -22.33 -5.53 -5.34
CA THR A 422 -23.07 -6.79 -5.60
C THR A 422 -22.23 -8.07 -5.56
N SER A 423 -21.08 -8.05 -4.89
CA SER A 423 -20.30 -9.27 -4.64
C SER A 423 -19.45 -9.10 -3.39
N SER A 424 -19.72 -9.85 -2.33
CA SER A 424 -18.84 -9.86 -1.16
C SER A 424 -17.49 -10.54 -1.48
N ASN A 425 -17.40 -11.32 -2.56
CA ASN A 425 -16.18 -12.04 -2.93
C ASN A 425 -15.03 -11.10 -3.27
N LEU A 426 -15.29 -9.81 -3.52
CA LEU A 426 -14.23 -8.83 -3.67
C LEU A 426 -13.42 -8.60 -2.37
N MET A 427 -13.99 -8.96 -1.20
CA MET A 427 -13.31 -8.96 0.11
C MET A 427 -12.42 -10.18 0.34
N ASP A 428 -12.54 -11.24 -0.48
CA ASP A 428 -11.73 -12.45 -0.31
C ASP A 428 -10.25 -12.13 -0.61
N SER A 429 -9.37 -12.52 0.30
CA SER A 429 -7.92 -12.24 0.20
C SER A 429 -7.28 -12.81 -1.07
N GLN A 430 -7.77 -13.94 -1.59
CA GLN A 430 -7.29 -14.51 -2.86
C GLN A 430 -7.70 -13.66 -4.06
N ILE A 431 -8.94 -13.16 -4.06
CA ILE A 431 -9.46 -12.29 -5.12
C ILE A 431 -8.75 -10.93 -5.06
N ASN A 432 -8.59 -10.35 -3.87
CA ASN A 432 -7.87 -9.11 -3.64
C ASN A 432 -6.39 -9.21 -4.09
N GLN A 433 -5.73 -10.35 -3.82
CA GLN A 433 -4.35 -10.57 -4.25
C GLN A 433 -4.19 -10.56 -5.78
N MET A 434 -5.18 -11.04 -6.53
CA MET A 434 -5.13 -11.01 -8.00
C MET A 434 -5.00 -9.58 -8.53
N VAL A 435 -5.69 -8.63 -7.90
CA VAL A 435 -5.65 -7.20 -8.27
C VAL A 435 -4.65 -6.38 -7.44
N SER A 436 -3.66 -7.04 -6.82
CA SER A 436 -2.63 -6.38 -6.01
C SER A 436 -3.19 -5.45 -4.92
N GLY A 437 -4.25 -5.88 -4.23
CA GLY A 437 -4.86 -5.11 -3.14
C GLY A 437 -5.91 -4.08 -3.59
N GLY A 438 -6.22 -4.00 -4.89
CA GLY A 438 -7.15 -3.01 -5.42
C GLY A 438 -8.55 -3.05 -4.80
N ASN A 439 -9.09 -4.24 -4.50
CA ASN A 439 -10.41 -4.36 -3.90
C ASN A 439 -10.45 -3.80 -2.48
N GLU A 440 -9.47 -4.16 -1.65
CA GLU A 440 -9.35 -3.67 -0.27
C GLU A 440 -9.12 -2.16 -0.22
N GLN A 441 -8.27 -1.62 -1.11
CA GLN A 441 -8.07 -0.18 -1.23
C GLN A 441 -9.36 0.57 -1.60
N MET A 442 -10.21 -0.02 -2.45
CA MET A 442 -11.51 0.56 -2.80
C MET A 442 -12.45 0.55 -1.59
N ILE A 443 -12.56 -0.58 -0.87
CA ILE A 443 -13.39 -0.69 0.34
C ILE A 443 -12.94 0.33 1.38
N MET A 444 -11.64 0.44 1.63
CA MET A 444 -11.09 1.41 2.57
C MET A 444 -11.33 2.85 2.13
N SER A 445 -11.27 3.16 0.83
CA SER A 445 -11.64 4.49 0.32
C SER A 445 -13.09 4.83 0.65
N SER A 446 -14.01 3.89 0.40
CA SER A 446 -15.43 4.06 0.69
C SER A 446 -15.70 4.21 2.19
N LEU A 447 -15.06 3.39 3.04
CA LEU A 447 -15.18 3.51 4.50
C LEU A 447 -14.60 4.83 5.00
N ASN A 448 -13.45 5.27 4.48
CA ASN A 448 -12.87 6.55 4.86
C ASN A 448 -13.82 7.70 4.51
N TRP A 449 -14.44 7.69 3.34
CA TRP A 449 -15.44 8.70 2.95
C TRP A 449 -16.65 8.71 3.90
N MET A 450 -17.18 7.54 4.27
CA MET A 450 -18.34 7.43 5.15
C MET A 450 -18.01 7.76 6.62
N CYS A 451 -16.87 7.31 7.14
CA CYS A 451 -16.52 7.44 8.55
C CYS A 451 -15.74 8.72 8.90
N SER A 452 -15.28 9.48 7.89
CA SER A 452 -14.64 10.77 8.15
C SER A 452 -15.67 11.84 8.53
N SER A 453 -15.29 12.71 9.47
CA SER A 453 -16.04 13.92 9.84
C SER A 453 -15.10 15.12 9.93
N ASP A 454 -15.66 16.32 10.14
CA ASP A 454 -14.88 17.54 10.33
C ASP A 454 -13.90 17.45 11.53
N GLU A 455 -14.22 16.62 12.53
CA GLU A 455 -13.40 16.41 13.73
C GLU A 455 -12.58 15.09 13.68
N THR A 456 -12.97 14.13 12.84
CA THR A 456 -12.29 12.83 12.69
C THR A 456 -11.80 12.61 11.26
N SER A 457 -10.49 12.74 11.06
CA SER A 457 -9.85 12.33 9.81
C SER A 457 -9.42 10.87 9.90
N VAL A 458 -10.14 10.00 9.18
CA VAL A 458 -9.74 8.61 9.01
C VAL A 458 -8.61 8.57 7.98
N ILE A 459 -7.41 8.16 8.39
CA ILE A 459 -6.27 7.99 7.50
C ILE A 459 -5.93 6.50 7.40
N SER A 460 -5.90 5.99 6.18
CA SER A 460 -5.39 4.66 5.88
C SER A 460 -4.28 4.79 4.84
N VAL A 461 -3.05 4.50 5.26
CA VAL A 461 -1.90 4.37 4.36
C VAL A 461 -1.63 2.88 4.19
N PRO A 462 -1.64 2.35 2.95
CA PRO A 462 -1.36 0.96 2.70
C PRO A 462 0.11 0.63 2.99
N SER A 463 0.36 -0.63 3.33
CA SER A 463 1.73 -1.12 3.47
C SER A 463 2.45 -1.13 2.12
N LYS A 464 3.77 -0.92 2.17
CA LYS A 464 4.63 -0.97 0.98
C LYS A 464 4.98 -2.43 0.72
N ASN A 465 4.46 -2.98 -0.38
CA ASN A 465 4.69 -4.36 -0.76
C ASN A 465 6.15 -4.56 -1.24
N LEU A 466 6.89 -5.42 -0.56
CA LEU A 466 8.29 -5.75 -0.88
C LEU A 466 8.40 -6.95 -1.84
N GLN A 467 7.27 -7.58 -2.18
CA GLN A 467 7.18 -8.68 -3.13
C GLN A 467 6.79 -8.20 -4.54
N ILE A 468 6.84 -9.13 -5.49
CA ILE A 468 6.46 -8.88 -6.88
C ILE A 468 4.94 -8.62 -6.93
N SER A 469 4.53 -7.46 -7.43
CA SER A 469 3.13 -7.17 -7.72
C SER A 469 2.58 -8.15 -8.77
N TYR A 470 1.44 -8.77 -8.47
CA TYR A 470 0.74 -9.62 -9.42
C TYR A 470 -0.10 -8.75 -10.36
N LEU A 471 0.07 -8.93 -11.66
CA LEU A 471 -0.66 -8.16 -12.65
C LEU A 471 -1.89 -8.95 -13.09
N THR A 472 -3.08 -8.50 -12.69
CA THR A 472 -4.32 -8.97 -13.33
C THR A 472 -4.28 -8.52 -14.78
N LEU A 473 -4.25 -9.49 -15.69
CA LEU A 473 -4.35 -9.28 -17.12
C LEU A 473 -5.77 -9.59 -17.56
N THR A 474 -6.38 -8.65 -18.27
CA THR A 474 -7.65 -8.87 -18.96
C THR A 474 -7.50 -10.01 -19.98
N ALA A 475 -8.59 -10.69 -20.34
CA ALA A 475 -8.54 -11.74 -21.35
C ALA A 475 -7.99 -11.24 -22.70
N TYR A 476 -8.24 -9.97 -23.02
CA TYR A 476 -7.64 -9.28 -24.15
C TYR A 476 -6.11 -9.20 -24.03
N ASP A 477 -5.58 -8.68 -22.93
CA ASP A 477 -4.13 -8.49 -22.75
C ASP A 477 -3.38 -9.83 -22.79
N VAL A 478 -3.94 -10.87 -22.18
CA VAL A 478 -3.40 -12.24 -22.27
C VAL A 478 -3.29 -12.68 -23.73
N SER A 479 -4.35 -12.47 -24.52
CA SER A 479 -4.36 -12.85 -25.94
C SER A 479 -3.37 -12.05 -26.78
N PHE A 480 -3.31 -10.74 -26.55
CA PHE A 480 -2.37 -9.84 -27.22
C PHE A 480 -0.91 -10.24 -26.95
N TRP A 481 -0.53 -10.40 -25.68
CA TRP A 481 0.83 -10.77 -25.29
C TRP A 481 1.19 -12.18 -25.75
N LYS A 482 0.24 -13.13 -25.74
CA LYS A 482 0.45 -14.47 -26.31
C LYS A 482 0.81 -14.40 -27.79
N ILE A 483 0.07 -13.62 -28.59
CA ILE A 483 0.38 -13.43 -30.02
C ILE A 483 1.73 -12.75 -30.20
N MET A 484 2.05 -11.73 -29.40
CA MET A 484 3.30 -10.99 -29.53
C MET A 484 4.52 -11.85 -29.18
N VAL A 485 4.47 -12.56 -28.05
CA VAL A 485 5.60 -13.34 -27.50
C VAL A 485 5.76 -14.68 -28.19
N MET A 486 4.67 -15.39 -28.50
CA MET A 486 4.74 -16.71 -29.14
C MET A 486 4.70 -16.65 -30.67
N GLY A 487 4.15 -15.58 -31.25
CA GLY A 487 4.04 -15.40 -32.69
C GLY A 487 5.07 -14.41 -33.23
N ILE A 488 4.88 -13.12 -32.93
CA ILE A 488 5.59 -12.03 -33.58
C ILE A 488 7.10 -12.05 -33.28
N ILE A 489 7.50 -12.13 -32.02
CA ILE A 489 8.92 -12.10 -31.62
C ILE A 489 9.71 -13.27 -32.25
N PRO A 490 9.26 -14.54 -32.16
CA PRO A 490 9.92 -15.66 -32.84
C PRO A 490 10.02 -15.47 -34.35
N VAL A 491 8.96 -14.97 -35.01
CA VAL A 491 8.99 -14.69 -36.45
C VAL A 491 10.03 -13.62 -36.78
N ILE A 492 10.14 -12.55 -35.99
CA ILE A 492 11.17 -11.52 -36.16
C ILE A 492 12.56 -12.16 -36.06
N PHE A 493 12.83 -12.99 -35.06
CA PHE A 493 14.11 -13.68 -34.92
C PHE A 493 14.41 -14.61 -36.10
N LEU A 494 13.41 -15.36 -36.59
CA LEU A 494 13.57 -16.21 -37.77
C LEU A 494 13.89 -15.39 -39.03
N VAL A 495 13.20 -14.26 -39.22
CA VAL A 495 13.40 -13.36 -40.37
C VAL A 495 14.79 -12.72 -40.31
N ILE A 496 15.22 -12.22 -39.15
CA ILE A 496 16.57 -11.68 -38.96
C ILE A 496 17.62 -12.77 -39.19
N GLY A 497 17.44 -13.95 -38.61
CA GLY A 497 18.33 -15.10 -38.79
C GLY A 497 18.45 -15.50 -40.26
N PHE A 498 17.35 -15.54 -40.99
CA PHE A 498 17.30 -15.83 -42.42
C PHE A 498 17.99 -14.75 -43.26
N MET A 499 17.77 -13.46 -42.95
CA MET A 499 18.47 -12.35 -43.61
C MET A 499 19.99 -12.41 -43.41
N VAL A 500 20.44 -12.70 -42.17
CA VAL A 500 21.87 -12.87 -41.86
C VAL A 500 22.44 -14.06 -42.62
N TRP A 501 21.71 -15.18 -42.70
CA TRP A 501 22.11 -16.35 -43.48
C TRP A 501 22.24 -16.02 -44.97
N LEU A 502 21.28 -15.31 -45.57
CA LEU A 502 21.34 -14.87 -46.97
C LEU A 502 22.54 -13.93 -47.23
N LYS A 503 22.82 -13.00 -46.32
CA LYS A 503 23.98 -12.08 -46.44
C LYS A 503 25.30 -12.85 -46.36
N ARG A 504 25.40 -13.82 -45.45
CA ARG A 504 26.59 -14.68 -45.29
C ARG A 504 26.81 -15.62 -46.47
N ARG A 505 25.76 -16.05 -47.17
CA ARG A 505 25.87 -16.89 -48.36
C ARG A 505 26.34 -16.11 -49.60
N LYS A 506 26.13 -14.79 -49.64
CA LYS A 506 26.53 -13.90 -50.74
C LYS A 506 27.94 -13.31 -50.57
N ALA A 507 28.50 -13.34 -49.37
CA ALA A 507 29.91 -13.06 -49.08
C ALA A 507 30.71 -14.36 -49.20
#